data_AF-A0A1A7Z3W2-F1
#
_entry.id   AF-A0A1A7Z3W2-F1
#
_cell.length_a   1.000
_cell.length_b   1.000
_cell.length_c   1.000
_cell.angle_alpha   90.00
_cell.angle_beta   90.00
_cell.angle_gamma   90.00
#
_symmetry.space_group_name_H-M   'P 1'
#
loop_
_entity.id
_entity.type
_entity.pdbx_description
1 polymer ?
#
loop_
_entity_poly.entity_id
_entity_poly.type
_entity_poly.pdbx_seq_one_letter_code
_entity_poly.pdbx_strand_id
1 'polypeptide(L)' 'VILAVGITGMLGNFLVIYAFSRSRSLRTPSNIFIINLAVTDFLMCLTQTPIFFITSMHKQWIFGKKGCELYAFC' A
#
# COMPACT_ATOMS: atom_id res chain seq x y z
N VAL A 1 -4.76 -1.52 15.92
CA VAL A 1 -3.59 -0.77 15.40
C VAL A 1 -3.31 -1.10 13.94
N ILE A 2 -3.07 -2.37 13.59
CA ILE A 2 -2.76 -2.79 12.20
C ILE A 2 -3.78 -2.29 11.17
N LEU A 3 -5.07 -2.53 11.40
CA LEU A 3 -6.13 -2.07 10.50
C LEU A 3 -6.22 -0.54 10.42
N ALA A 4 -5.97 0.16 11.52
CA ALA A 4 -5.99 1.62 11.53
C ALA A 4 -4.87 2.17 10.65
N VAL A 5 -3.64 1.64 10.80
CA VAL A 5 -2.48 2.02 9.96
C VAL A 5 -2.76 1.72 8.49
N GLY A 6 -3.26 0.52 8.16
CA GLY A 6 -3.59 0.15 6.79
C GLY A 6 -4.67 1.04 6.17
N ILE A 7 -5.74 1.34 6.90
CA ILE A 7 -6.81 2.24 6.43
C ILE A 7 -6.27 3.65 6.23
N THR A 8 -5.50 4.19 7.17
CA THR A 8 -4.93 5.54 7.02
C THR A 8 -3.93 5.61 5.86
N GLY A 9 -3.12 4.57 5.66
CA GLY A 9 -2.18 4.47 4.54
C GLY A 9 -2.90 4.37 3.19
N MET A 10 -3.95 3.56 3.10
CA MET A 10 -4.77 3.47 1.90
C MET A 10 -5.46 4.80 1.57
N LEU A 11 -6.12 5.43 2.55
CA LEU A 11 -6.82 6.69 2.35
C LEU A 11 -5.86 7.83 1.99
N GLY A 12 -4.71 7.92 2.67
CA GLY A 12 -3.69 8.93 2.39
C GLY A 12 -3.14 8.81 0.97
N ASN A 13 -2.72 7.61 0.57
CA ASN A 13 -2.18 7.38 -0.77
C ASN A 13 -3.25 7.55 -1.87
N PHE A 14 -4.48 7.11 -1.61
CA PHE A 14 -5.59 7.35 -2.53
C PHE A 14 -5.89 8.84 -2.73
N LEU A 15 -5.87 9.64 -1.65
CA LEU A 15 -6.05 11.09 -1.73
C LEU A 15 -4.95 11.76 -2.56
N VAL A 16 -3.71 11.32 -2.42
CA VAL A 16 -2.59 11.79 -3.26
C VAL A 16 -2.86 11.49 -4.73
N ILE A 17 -3.16 10.23 -5.07
CA ILE A 17 -3.49 9.82 -6.45
C ILE A 17 -4.68 10.64 -7.00
N TYR A 18 -5.72 10.84 -6.19
CA TYR A 18 -6.90 11.59 -6.56
C TYR A 18 -6.60 13.08 -6.83
N ALA A 19 -5.85 13.74 -5.93
CA ALA A 19 -5.47 15.13 -6.04
C ALA A 19 -4.65 15.40 -7.32
N PHE A 20 -3.67 14.54 -7.61
CA PHE A 20 -2.86 14.65 -8.83
C PHE A 20 -3.64 14.27 -10.09
N SER A 21 -4.61 13.36 -10.01
CA SER A 21 -5.49 13.02 -11.13
C SER A 21 -6.40 14.18 -11.51
N ARG A 22 -6.93 14.91 -10.51
CA ARG A 22 -7.84 16.04 -10.68
C ARG A 22 -7.11 17.31 -11.16
N SER A 23 -5.91 17.56 -10.66
CA SER A 23 -5.16 18.78 -10.97
C SER A 23 -4.22 18.57 -12.17
N ARG A 24 -4.69 18.91 -13.38
CA ARG A 24 -3.85 18.89 -14.60
C ARG A 24 -2.60 19.78 -14.49
N SER A 25 -2.68 20.88 -13.74
CA SER A 25 -1.54 21.79 -13.49
C SER A 25 -0.40 21.14 -12.69
N LEU A 26 -0.66 20.04 -11.99
CA LEU A 26 0.34 19.33 -11.18
C LEU A 26 1.02 18.20 -11.96
N ARG A 27 0.71 17.97 -13.24
CA ARG A 27 1.36 16.92 -14.05
C ARG A 27 2.72 17.39 -14.58
N THR A 28 3.63 17.68 -13.66
CA THR A 28 5.05 17.96 -13.97
C THR A 28 5.87 16.67 -13.82
N PRO A 29 7.04 16.56 -14.47
CA PRO A 29 7.91 15.38 -14.36
C PRO A 29 8.26 15.01 -12.91
N SER A 30 8.44 16.01 -12.05
CA SER A 30 8.71 15.83 -10.61
C SER A 30 7.54 15.14 -9.89
N ASN A 31 6.31 15.45 -10.27
CA ASN A 31 5.11 14.92 -9.61
C ASN A 31 4.74 13.51 -10.10
N ILE A 32 5.26 13.06 -11.25
CA ILE A 32 5.10 11.68 -11.72
C ILE A 32 5.74 10.69 -10.73
N PHE A 33 6.89 11.03 -10.16
CA PHE A 33 7.53 10.21 -9.12
C PHE A 33 6.66 10.10 -7.86
N ILE A 34 5.98 11.19 -7.47
CA ILE A 34 5.09 11.21 -6.31
C ILE A 34 3.85 10.33 -6.57
N ILE A 35 3.28 10.41 -7.77
CA ILE A 35 2.13 9.56 -8.14
C ILE A 35 2.54 8.09 -8.15
N ASN A 36 3.71 7.75 -8.73
CA ASN A 36 4.21 6.38 -8.72
C ASN A 36 4.44 5.86 -7.30
N LEU A 37 5.03 6.69 -6.41
CA LEU A 37 5.20 6.33 -5.01
C LEU A 37 3.86 6.07 -4.33
N ALA A 38 2.89 6.97 -4.50
CA ALA A 38 1.56 6.81 -3.91
C ALA A 38 0.82 5.57 -4.45
N VAL A 39 0.97 5.25 -5.73
CA VAL A 39 0.40 4.01 -6.32
C VAL A 39 1.04 2.78 -5.71
N THR A 40 2.37 2.74 -5.60
CA THR A 40 3.08 1.61 -5.01
C THR A 40 2.73 1.44 -3.53
N ASP A 41 2.68 2.52 -2.76
CA ASP A 41 2.30 2.48 -1.34
C ASP A 41 0.84 2.07 -1.14
N PHE A 42 -0.06 2.49 -2.03
CA PHE A 42 -1.46 2.04 -2.01
C PHE A 42 -1.56 0.53 -2.27
N LEU A 43 -0.84 0.02 -3.27
CA LEU A 43 -0.80 -1.41 -3.59
C LEU A 43 -0.19 -2.23 -2.46
N MET A 44 0.93 -1.76 -1.88
CA MET A 44 1.54 -2.38 -0.70
C MET A 44 0.55 -2.41 0.47
N CYS A 45 -0.11 -1.30 0.79
CA CYS A 45 -1.09 -1.28 1.88
C CYS A 45 -2.23 -2.28 1.62
N LEU A 46 -2.66 -2.44 0.37
CA LEU A 46 -3.75 -3.33 0.00
C LEU A 46 -3.37 -4.81 0.05
N THR A 47 -2.12 -5.17 -0.26
CA THR A 47 -1.64 -6.57 -0.24
C THR A 47 -1.04 -6.97 1.11
N GLN A 48 -0.20 -6.12 1.72
CA GLN A 48 0.54 -6.41 2.95
C GLN A 48 -0.34 -6.36 4.19
N THR A 49 -1.20 -5.34 4.33
CA THR A 49 -2.06 -5.17 5.52
C THR A 49 -2.94 -6.39 5.82
N PRO A 50 -3.69 -6.97 4.87
CA PRO A 50 -4.54 -8.14 5.16
C PRO A 50 -3.70 -9.39 5.49
N ILE A 51 -2.57 -9.60 4.81
CA ILE A 51 -1.67 -10.73 5.10
C ILE A 51 -1.08 -10.60 6.50
N PHE A 52 -0.65 -9.40 6.88
CA PHE A 52 -0.13 -9.12 8.21
C PHE A 52 -1.21 -9.28 9.29
N PHE A 53 -2.42 -8.82 9.02
CA PHE A 53 -3.56 -8.99 9.92
C PHE A 53 -3.89 -10.47 10.16
N ILE A 54 -3.98 -11.28 9.10
CA ILE A 54 -4.28 -12.72 9.21
C ILE A 54 -3.16 -13.45 9.97
N THR A 55 -1.89 -13.18 9.63
CA THR A 55 -0.73 -13.75 10.32
C THR A 55 -0.71 -13.37 11.80
N SER A 56 -1.07 -12.13 12.14
CA SER A 56 -1.16 -11.65 13.52
C SER A 56 -2.28 -12.36 14.31
N MET A 57 -3.44 -12.59 13.68
CA MET A 57 -4.55 -13.33 14.30
C MET A 57 -4.21 -14.79 14.57
N HIS A 58 -3.57 -15.46 13.59
CA HIS A 58 -3.15 -16.86 13.73
C HIS A 58 -1.85 -17.04 14.53
N LYS A 59 -1.14 -15.94 14.83
CA LYS A 59 0.19 -15.89 15.46
C LYS A 59 1.26 -16.76 14.75
N GLN A 60 1.00 -17.09 13.49
CA GLN A 60 1.86 -17.95 12.68
C GLN A 60 1.66 -17.63 11.20
N TRP A 61 2.69 -17.88 10.40
CA TRP A 61 2.62 -17.69 8.96
C TRP A 61 1.91 -18.86 8.29
N ILE A 62 0.69 -18.63 7.79
CA ILE A 62 -0.15 -19.69 7.19
C ILE A 62 -0.05 -19.77 5.66
N PHE A 63 0.55 -18.78 5.00
CA PHE A 63 0.59 -18.69 3.52
C PHE A 63 1.72 -19.52 2.88
N GLY A 64 2.41 -20.36 3.67
CA GLY A 64 3.51 -21.21 3.22
C GLY A 64 4.78 -20.44 2.82
N LYS A 65 5.84 -21.16 2.45
CA LYS A 65 7.17 -20.58 2.20
C LYS A 65 7.19 -19.58 1.04
N LYS A 66 6.55 -19.93 -0.08
CA LYS A 66 6.43 -19.04 -1.25
C LYS A 66 5.69 -17.73 -0.94
N GLY A 67 4.64 -17.80 -0.12
CA GLY A 67 3.93 -16.60 0.32
C GLY A 67 4.83 -15.69 1.15
N CYS A 68 5.68 -16.26 2.02
CA CYS A 68 6.62 -15.50 2.85
C CYS A 68 7.68 -14.81 1.98
N GLU A 69 8.24 -15.54 1.01
CA GLU A 69 9.21 -14.98 0.05
C GLU A 69 8.60 -13.85 -0.78
N LEU A 70 7.35 -14.00 -1.24
CA LEU A 70 6.65 -12.96 -2.00
C LEU A 70 6.32 -11.74 -1.13
N TYR A 71 5.89 -11.96 0.11
CA TYR A 71 5.63 -10.89 1.08
C TYR A 71 6.89 -10.14 1.50
N ALA A 72 8.05 -10.80 1.53
CA ALA A 72 9.33 -10.14 1.79
C ALA A 72 9.85 -9.35 0.58
N PHE A 73 9.42 -9.70 -0.63
CA PHE A 73 9.83 -9.04 -1.87
C PHE A 73 8.97 -7.82 -2.22
N CYS A 74 7.68 -7.87 -1.90
CA CYS A 74 6.74 -6.75 -2.06
C CYS A 74 6.97 -5.65 -1.03
#